data_AF-A0A0M9EL59-F1
#
_entry.id   AF-A0A0M9EL59-F1
#
_cell.length_a   1.000
_cell.length_b   1.000
_cell.length_c   1.000
_cell.angle_alpha   90.00
_cell.angle_beta   90.00
_cell.angle_gamma   90.00
#
_symmetry.space_group_name_H-M   'P 1'
#
loop_
_entity.id
_entity.type
_entity.pdbx_description
1 polymer ?
#
loop_
_entity_poly.entity_id
_entity_poly.type
_entity_poly.pdbx_seq_one_letter_code
_entity_poly.pdbx_strand_id
1 'polypeptide(L)'
;MLDAVMTLIMDAPFAKRWGRPWVATAMVMLCFLLSLPHCTQFGYYFMDGIDRWINNIGLVFVVWAECVGATTLYRYRDVVGQVGMLSWAMYNGGFLGGQLLGITIGHTVTPWAGAIAGFVVYFIGLAASLLLAKTPDAYGGPKLMTKNKLMSVFYYNAFYSGNMLRHDLNSVIGVGKNWSLPFIWAPMLRYVSGPILAIIFSLAYPTFEEVKNDPLHIVGFIVAHCLLLWIVIGYIFPRWFDVFIAHERREDWKQPYAPNIMRGTTDGQEIGNNEAAVSSGTSSKE
;
A
#
# COMPACT_ATOMS: atom_id res chain seq x y z
N MET A 1 -15.19 -11.26 -5.06
CA MET A 1 -13.84 -11.84 -4.86
C MET A 1 -13.34 -12.51 -6.14
N LEU A 2 -14.02 -13.53 -6.68
CA LEU A 2 -13.59 -14.23 -7.90
C LEU A 2 -13.43 -13.29 -9.11
N ASP A 3 -14.33 -12.31 -9.28
CA ASP A 3 -14.23 -11.31 -10.35
C ASP A 3 -12.97 -10.43 -10.27
N ALA A 4 -12.53 -10.08 -9.05
CA ALA A 4 -11.30 -9.32 -8.84
C ALA A 4 -10.05 -10.14 -9.22
N VAL A 5 -10.01 -11.42 -8.82
CA VAL A 5 -8.92 -12.33 -9.19
C VAL A 5 -8.93 -12.61 -10.69
N MET A 6 -10.11 -12.78 -11.29
CA MET A 6 -10.27 -12.97 -12.73
C MET A 6 -9.77 -11.73 -13.49
N THR A 7 -10.12 -10.53 -13.04
CA THR A 7 -9.64 -9.28 -13.64
C THR A 7 -8.12 -9.21 -13.58
N LEU A 8 -7.51 -9.51 -12.43
CA LEU A 8 -6.05 -9.54 -12.28
C LEU A 8 -5.39 -10.56 -13.22
N ILE A 9 -5.99 -11.74 -13.39
CA ILE A 9 -5.49 -12.75 -14.33
C ILE A 9 -5.62 -12.24 -15.77
N MET A 10 -6.77 -11.70 -16.15
CA MET A 10 -7.05 -11.21 -17.51
C MET A 10 -6.17 -10.00 -17.90
N ASP A 11 -5.77 -9.19 -16.92
CA ASP A 11 -4.81 -8.09 -17.11
C ASP A 11 -3.37 -8.58 -17.31
N ALA A 12 -3.07 -9.82 -16.92
CA ALA A 12 -1.74 -10.38 -17.09
C ALA A 12 -1.44 -10.73 -18.56
N PRO A 13 -0.20 -10.50 -19.05
CA PRO A 13 0.14 -10.65 -20.46
C PRO A 13 -0.04 -12.06 -21.00
N PHE A 14 0.07 -13.10 -20.15
CA PHE A 14 -0.14 -14.49 -20.55
C PHE A 14 -1.61 -14.83 -20.81
N ALA A 15 -2.56 -14.18 -20.12
CA ALA A 15 -3.99 -14.43 -20.26
C ALA A 15 -4.61 -13.69 -21.45
N LYS A 16 -3.89 -12.77 -22.10
CA LYS A 16 -4.35 -12.02 -23.28
C LYS A 16 -4.77 -12.92 -24.46
N ARG A 17 -4.28 -14.17 -24.49
CA ARG A 17 -4.60 -15.19 -25.50
C ARG A 17 -5.76 -16.10 -25.10
N TRP A 18 -6.26 -16.01 -23.87
CA TRP A 18 -7.29 -16.89 -23.33
C TRP A 18 -8.65 -16.22 -23.37
N GLY A 19 -9.69 -17.00 -23.72
CA GLY A 19 -11.06 -16.52 -23.64
C GLY A 19 -11.50 -16.35 -22.19
N ARG A 20 -12.14 -15.22 -21.87
CA ARG A 20 -12.77 -14.97 -20.55
C ARG A 20 -13.59 -16.15 -20.01
N PRO A 21 -14.46 -16.84 -20.80
CA PRO A 21 -15.23 -17.97 -20.28
C PRO A 21 -14.34 -19.16 -19.88
N TRP A 22 -13.20 -19.36 -20.55
CA TRP A 22 -12.26 -20.43 -20.24
C TRP A 22 -11.56 -20.20 -18.89
N VAL A 23 -11.11 -18.97 -18.66
CA VAL A 23 -10.48 -18.57 -17.38
C VAL A 23 -11.49 -18.68 -16.24
N ALA A 24 -12.71 -18.18 -16.45
CA ALA A 24 -13.78 -18.27 -15.45
C ALA A 24 -14.10 -19.74 -15.10
N THR A 25 -14.23 -20.61 -16.11
CA THR A 25 -14.52 -22.04 -15.89
C THR A 25 -13.39 -22.72 -15.12
N ALA A 26 -12.13 -22.46 -15.48
CA ALA A 26 -10.97 -23.02 -14.78
C ALA A 26 -10.92 -22.57 -13.31
N MET A 27 -11.18 -21.28 -13.04
CA MET A 27 -11.22 -20.75 -11.68
C MET A 27 -12.36 -21.36 -10.86
N VAL A 28 -13.56 -21.46 -11.42
CA VAL A 28 -14.71 -22.08 -10.74
C VAL A 28 -14.44 -23.56 -10.46
N MET A 29 -13.84 -24.29 -11.41
CA MET A 29 -13.44 -25.69 -11.20
C MET A 29 -12.39 -25.82 -10.09
N LEU A 30 -11.41 -24.92 -10.05
CA LEU A 30 -10.41 -24.90 -8.96
C LEU A 30 -11.06 -24.62 -7.61
N CYS A 31 -11.93 -23.61 -7.52
CA CYS A 31 -12.68 -23.31 -6.30
C CYS A 31 -13.56 -24.49 -5.88
N PHE A 32 -14.21 -25.17 -6.82
CA PHE A 32 -15.00 -26.37 -6.56
C PHE A 32 -14.13 -27.48 -5.96
N LEU A 33 -12.99 -27.79 -6.56
CA LEU A 33 -12.06 -28.81 -6.05
C LEU A 33 -11.53 -28.46 -4.64
N LEU A 34 -11.16 -27.21 -4.41
CA LEU A 34 -10.72 -26.72 -3.10
C LEU A 34 -11.84 -26.70 -2.06
N SER A 35 -13.11 -26.62 -2.50
CA SER A 35 -14.26 -26.67 -1.60
C SER A 35 -14.63 -28.08 -1.14
N LEU A 36 -14.18 -29.14 -1.83
CA LEU A 36 -14.54 -30.54 -1.51
C LEU A 36 -14.23 -30.95 -0.05
N PRO A 37 -13.07 -30.61 0.54
CA PRO A 37 -12.79 -30.92 1.94
C PRO A 37 -13.80 -30.26 2.91
N HIS A 38 -14.30 -29.08 2.57
CA HIS A 38 -15.31 -28.36 3.37
C HIS A 38 -16.70 -29.02 3.32
N CYS A 39 -16.97 -29.87 2.33
CA CYS A 39 -18.23 -30.62 2.24
C CYS A 39 -18.22 -31.95 3.03
N THR A 40 -17.11 -32.28 3.69
CA THR A 40 -17.02 -33.49 4.53
C THR A 40 -17.59 -33.24 5.94
N GLN A 41 -17.80 -34.30 6.73
CA GLN A 41 -18.23 -34.16 8.13
C GLN A 41 -17.24 -33.36 8.99
N PHE A 42 -15.97 -33.30 8.58
CA PHE A 42 -14.90 -32.52 9.19
C PHE A 42 -14.85 -31.07 8.70
N GLY A 43 -15.58 -30.75 7.63
CA GLY A 43 -15.48 -29.48 6.92
C GLY A 43 -15.79 -28.25 7.76
N TYR A 44 -16.70 -28.36 8.73
CA TYR A 44 -17.04 -27.26 9.65
C TYR A 44 -15.83 -26.82 10.49
N TYR A 45 -15.12 -27.79 11.09
CA TYR A 45 -13.94 -27.50 11.90
C TYR A 45 -12.76 -27.00 11.03
N PHE A 46 -12.59 -27.58 9.85
CA PHE A 46 -11.58 -27.13 8.89
C PHE A 46 -11.83 -25.69 8.42
N MET A 47 -13.09 -25.33 8.16
CA MET A 47 -13.48 -23.98 7.78
C MET A 47 -13.21 -22.99 8.92
N ASP A 48 -13.64 -23.29 10.15
CA ASP A 48 -13.42 -22.42 11.31
C ASP A 48 -11.92 -22.20 11.59
N GLY A 49 -11.13 -23.28 11.54
CA GLY A 49 -9.69 -23.23 11.72
C GLY A 49 -8.99 -22.32 10.71
N ILE A 50 -9.35 -22.39 9.43
CA ILE A 50 -8.73 -21.57 8.37
C ILE A 50 -9.26 -20.13 8.37
N ASP A 51 -10.59 -19.96 8.42
CA ASP A 51 -11.25 -18.66 8.28
C ASP A 51 -10.82 -17.70 9.39
N ARG A 52 -10.74 -18.19 10.63
CA ARG A 52 -10.28 -17.41 11.78
C ARG A 52 -8.89 -16.80 11.55
N TRP A 53 -7.94 -17.57 11.04
CA TRP A 53 -6.55 -17.10 10.87
C TRP A 53 -6.36 -16.26 9.61
N ILE A 54 -7.06 -16.59 8.51
CA ILE A 54 -7.02 -15.75 7.30
C ILE A 54 -7.61 -14.37 7.60
N ASN A 55 -8.72 -14.28 8.33
CA ASN A 55 -9.35 -13.01 8.64
C ASN A 55 -8.56 -12.20 9.68
N ASN A 56 -8.05 -12.84 10.74
CA ASN A 56 -7.37 -12.11 11.82
C ASN A 56 -5.90 -11.76 11.52
N ILE A 57 -5.19 -12.56 10.72
CA ILE A 57 -3.77 -12.36 10.39
C ILE A 57 -3.63 -11.89 8.95
N GLY A 58 -4.14 -12.67 7.99
CA GLY A 58 -3.92 -12.43 6.56
C GLY A 58 -4.52 -11.11 6.08
N LEU A 59 -5.83 -10.92 6.26
CA LEU A 59 -6.53 -9.73 5.79
C LEU A 59 -6.02 -8.47 6.49
N VAL A 60 -5.87 -8.52 7.82
CA VAL A 60 -5.37 -7.39 8.61
C VAL A 60 -3.97 -6.96 8.14
N PHE A 61 -3.07 -7.92 7.88
CA PHE A 61 -1.73 -7.61 7.40
C PHE A 61 -1.73 -7.03 5.99
N VAL A 62 -2.55 -7.55 5.07
CA VAL A 62 -2.69 -7.00 3.71
C VAL A 62 -3.12 -5.53 3.78
N VAL A 63 -4.19 -5.23 4.53
CA VAL A 63 -4.70 -3.85 4.64
C VAL A 63 -3.69 -2.94 5.35
N TRP A 64 -2.98 -3.45 6.36
CA TRP A 64 -1.88 -2.72 6.98
C TRP A 64 -0.77 -2.39 5.97
N ALA A 65 -0.35 -3.37 5.17
CA ALA A 65 0.68 -3.21 4.15
C ALA A 65 0.24 -2.22 3.04
N GLU A 66 -1.03 -2.23 2.64
CA GLU A 66 -1.59 -1.25 1.71
C GLU A 66 -1.62 0.16 2.31
N CYS A 67 -2.04 0.30 3.58
CA CYS A 67 -2.06 1.59 4.27
C CYS A 67 -0.64 2.18 4.38
N VAL A 68 0.34 1.36 4.79
CA VAL A 68 1.75 1.77 4.89
C VAL A 68 2.30 2.04 3.49
N GLY A 69 2.08 1.17 2.51
CA GLY A 69 2.60 1.32 1.16
C GLY A 69 2.06 2.57 0.46
N ALA A 70 0.76 2.80 0.53
CA ALA A 70 0.10 3.97 -0.06
C ALA A 70 0.58 5.29 0.57
N THR A 71 0.90 5.30 1.86
CA THR A 71 1.28 6.53 2.58
C THR A 71 2.78 6.76 2.71
N THR A 72 3.62 5.75 2.43
CA THR A 72 5.10 5.84 2.56
C THR A 72 5.86 5.62 1.26
N LEU A 73 5.40 4.68 0.41
CA LEU A 73 6.10 4.28 -0.81
C LEU A 73 5.56 5.00 -2.05
N TYR A 74 4.30 5.45 -2.01
CA TYR A 74 3.73 6.20 -3.11
C TYR A 74 4.57 7.45 -3.40
N ARG A 75 5.10 7.53 -4.63
CA ARG A 75 6.01 8.60 -5.09
C ARG A 75 7.19 8.85 -4.13
N TYR A 76 7.74 7.80 -3.51
CA TYR A 76 8.84 7.94 -2.55
C TYR A 76 10.08 8.62 -3.15
N ARG A 77 10.32 8.49 -4.46
CA ARG A 77 11.43 9.14 -5.18
C ARG A 77 11.38 10.67 -5.06
N ASP A 78 10.20 11.26 -5.10
CA ASP A 78 10.04 12.70 -4.92
C ASP A 78 10.45 13.11 -3.51
N VAL A 79 10.03 12.34 -2.50
CA VAL A 79 10.38 12.58 -1.09
C VAL A 79 11.90 12.45 -0.89
N VAL A 80 12.49 11.36 -1.37
CA VAL A 80 13.94 11.10 -1.27
C VAL A 80 14.76 12.18 -1.99
N GLY A 81 14.31 12.68 -3.15
CA GLY A 81 14.98 13.78 -3.85
C GLY A 81 14.94 15.11 -3.10
N GLN A 82 13.88 15.36 -2.31
CA GLN A 82 13.70 16.61 -1.55
C GLN A 82 14.42 16.59 -0.19
N VAL A 83 14.25 15.53 0.60
CA VAL A 83 14.78 15.47 1.98
C VAL A 83 16.04 14.62 2.11
N GLY A 84 16.36 13.80 1.11
CA GLY A 84 17.44 12.82 1.15
C GLY A 84 16.98 11.44 1.66
N MET A 85 17.64 10.39 1.16
CA MET A 85 17.31 9.00 1.47
C MET A 85 17.44 8.68 2.96
N LEU A 86 18.46 9.23 3.62
CA LEU A 86 18.72 8.99 5.03
C LEU A 86 17.62 9.58 5.92
N SER A 87 17.17 10.80 5.62
CA SER A 87 16.04 11.44 6.34
C SER A 87 14.75 10.64 6.18
N TRP A 88 14.44 10.20 4.96
CA TRP A 88 13.28 9.35 4.69
C TRP A 88 13.37 8.00 5.41
N ALA A 89 14.53 7.34 5.38
CA ALA A 89 14.74 6.05 6.01
C ALA A 89 14.64 6.12 7.54
N MET A 90 15.23 7.15 8.17
CA MET A 90 15.13 7.34 9.63
C MET A 90 13.70 7.62 10.08
N TYR A 91 12.94 8.41 9.31
CA TYR A 91 11.54 8.71 9.63
C TYR A 91 10.67 7.46 9.55
N ASN A 92 10.71 6.74 8.42
CA ASN A 92 9.91 5.54 8.22
C ASN A 92 10.39 4.38 9.09
N GLY A 93 11.70 4.27 9.34
CA GLY A 93 12.29 3.32 10.27
C GLY A 93 11.84 3.57 11.71
N GLY A 94 11.81 4.84 12.15
CA GLY A 94 11.26 5.20 13.46
C GLY A 94 9.75 4.94 13.56
N PHE A 95 8.99 5.19 12.50
CA PHE A 95 7.55 4.92 12.45
C PHE A 95 7.22 3.42 12.49
N LEU A 96 7.83 2.60 11.62
CA LEU A 96 7.60 1.16 11.59
C LEU A 96 8.25 0.45 12.79
N GLY A 97 9.47 0.86 13.14
CA GLY A 97 10.18 0.36 14.31
C GLY A 97 9.47 0.71 15.62
N GLY A 98 8.87 1.91 15.72
CA GLY A 98 8.06 2.30 16.87
C GLY A 98 6.80 1.45 17.02
N GLN A 99 6.11 1.13 15.91
CA GLN A 99 4.98 0.19 15.94
C GLN A 99 5.44 -1.20 16.40
N LEU A 100 6.48 -1.76 15.77
CA LEU A 100 6.96 -3.11 16.06
C LEU A 100 7.46 -3.23 17.51
N LEU A 101 8.37 -2.36 17.94
CA LEU A 101 8.93 -2.38 19.29
C LEU A 101 7.87 -2.04 20.34
N GLY A 102 6.98 -1.09 20.07
CA GLY A 102 5.91 -0.73 20.97
C GLY A 102 4.95 -1.89 21.21
N ILE A 103 4.59 -2.63 20.16
CA ILE A 103 3.79 -3.85 20.25
C ILE A 103 4.53 -4.93 21.05
N THR A 104 5.80 -5.21 20.72
CA THR A 104 6.60 -6.24 21.41
C THR A 104 6.73 -5.95 22.91
N ILE A 105 7.01 -4.71 23.30
CA ILE A 105 7.10 -4.32 24.72
C ILE A 105 5.71 -4.33 25.37
N GLY A 106 4.67 -3.95 24.63
CA GLY A 106 3.28 -3.99 25.09
C GLY A 106 2.83 -5.39 25.52
N HIS A 107 3.23 -6.41 24.75
CA HIS A 107 2.94 -7.82 25.05
C HIS A 107 3.85 -8.42 26.12
N THR A 108 5.10 -7.97 26.24
CA THR A 108 6.07 -8.58 27.19
C THR A 108 6.05 -7.97 28.58
N VAL A 109 5.70 -6.67 28.71
CA VAL A 109 5.74 -5.96 30.00
C VAL A 109 4.34 -5.47 30.37
N THR A 110 3.88 -4.41 29.73
CA THR A 110 2.55 -3.81 29.94
C THR A 110 2.17 -2.96 28.74
N PRO A 111 0.87 -2.83 28.41
CA PRO A 111 0.42 -2.03 27.25
C PRO A 111 0.86 -0.56 27.30
N TRP A 112 0.87 0.06 28.50
CA TRP A 112 1.27 1.45 28.65
C TRP A 112 2.77 1.66 28.38
N ALA A 113 3.62 0.74 28.85
CA ALA A 113 5.05 0.79 28.60
C ALA A 113 5.35 0.60 27.10
N GLY A 114 4.61 -0.29 26.44
CA GLY A 114 4.68 -0.47 24.99
C GLY A 114 4.33 0.80 24.21
N ALA A 115 3.25 1.48 24.58
CA ALA A 115 2.86 2.73 23.95
C ALA A 115 3.95 3.81 24.08
N ILE A 116 4.50 4.00 25.28
CA ILE A 116 5.57 4.98 25.52
C ILE A 116 6.81 4.62 24.70
N ALA A 117 7.25 3.36 24.72
CA ALA A 117 8.41 2.93 23.95
C ALA A 117 8.23 3.18 22.44
N GLY A 118 7.04 2.88 21.90
CA GLY A 118 6.71 3.14 20.50
C GLY A 118 6.76 4.62 20.14
N PHE A 119 6.18 5.49 20.97
CA PHE A 119 6.27 6.94 20.78
C PHE A 119 7.71 7.45 20.85
N VAL A 120 8.50 6.98 21.83
CA VAL A 120 9.91 7.38 21.98
C VAL A 120 10.71 7.03 20.73
N VAL A 121 10.60 5.80 20.23
CA VAL A 121 11.29 5.37 19.00
C VAL A 121 10.85 6.20 17.80
N TYR A 122 9.55 6.49 17.67
CA TYR A 122 9.05 7.36 16.60
C TYR A 122 9.62 8.78 16.69
N PHE A 123 9.64 9.39 17.87
CA PHE A 123 10.17 10.74 18.07
C PHE A 123 11.69 10.81 17.87
N ILE A 124 12.44 9.77 18.24
CA ILE A 124 13.87 9.65 17.94
C ILE A 124 14.09 9.59 16.42
N GLY A 125 13.33 8.76 15.71
CA GLY A 125 13.41 8.66 14.25
C GLY A 125 13.02 9.97 13.55
N LEU A 126 12.01 10.68 14.07
CA LEU A 126 11.62 12.02 13.61
C LEU A 126 12.75 13.04 13.84
N ALA A 127 13.33 13.08 15.03
CA ALA A 127 14.42 14.00 15.35
C ALA A 127 15.64 13.74 14.46
N ALA A 128 16.05 12.48 14.32
CA ALA A 128 17.15 12.08 13.42
C ALA A 128 16.86 12.46 11.96
N SER A 129 15.62 12.23 11.50
CA SER A 129 15.18 12.59 10.16
C SER A 129 15.29 14.10 9.90
N LEU A 130 14.91 14.93 10.87
CA LEU A 130 14.98 16.39 10.75
C LEU A 130 16.42 16.92 10.74
N LEU A 131 17.31 16.31 11.52
CA LEU A 131 18.73 16.70 11.59
C LEU A 131 19.51 16.31 10.32
N LEU A 132 19.21 15.14 9.76
CA LEU A 132 19.92 14.58 8.61
C LEU A 132 19.33 15.01 7.26
N ALA A 133 18.27 15.82 7.27
CA ALA A 133 17.58 16.23 6.06
C ALA A 133 18.31 17.32 5.26
N LYS A 134 18.32 17.12 3.94
CA LYS A 134 18.60 18.17 2.98
C LYS A 134 17.48 19.22 3.01
N THR A 135 17.82 20.47 2.73
CA THR A 135 16.82 21.53 2.47
C THR A 135 16.00 21.17 1.22
N PRO A 136 14.66 21.11 1.32
CA PRO A 136 13.81 20.90 0.16
C PRO A 136 13.92 22.07 -0.81
N ASP A 137 14.07 21.75 -2.09
CA ASP A 137 14.24 22.73 -3.17
C ASP A 137 12.88 23.09 -3.82
N ALA A 138 11.87 22.22 -3.71
CA ALA A 138 10.53 22.46 -4.26
C ALA A 138 9.58 23.06 -3.21
N TYR A 139 8.99 24.20 -3.55
CA TYR A 139 7.99 24.90 -2.73
C TYR A 139 6.58 24.69 -3.30
N GLY A 140 5.99 23.52 -3.08
CA GLY A 140 4.62 23.21 -3.54
C GLY A 140 3.65 22.73 -2.44
N GLY A 141 4.14 22.60 -1.19
CA GLY A 141 3.29 22.22 -0.05
C GLY A 141 2.46 23.37 0.52
N PRO A 142 1.49 23.08 1.42
CA PRO A 142 0.68 24.10 2.09
C PRO A 142 1.53 25.21 2.69
N LYS A 143 1.14 26.48 2.51
CA LYS A 143 1.93 27.67 2.90
C LYS A 143 2.42 27.65 4.35
N LEU A 144 1.70 26.98 5.26
CA LEU A 144 2.10 26.84 6.66
C LEU A 144 3.26 25.84 6.84
N MET A 145 3.31 24.81 6.01
CA MET A 145 4.28 23.73 6.10
C MET A 145 5.57 24.00 5.33
N THR A 146 5.57 24.91 4.36
CA THR A 146 6.74 25.30 3.56
C THR A 146 7.49 26.53 4.09
N LYS A 147 7.03 27.16 5.18
CA LYS A 147 7.65 28.37 5.76
C LYS A 147 9.00 28.13 6.43
N ASN A 148 9.22 26.95 7.01
CA ASN A 148 10.44 26.62 7.74
C ASN A 148 11.00 25.29 7.22
N LYS A 149 12.34 25.18 7.12
CA LYS A 149 13.04 23.95 6.70
C LYS A 149 12.50 22.73 7.45
N LEU A 150 12.43 22.79 8.78
CA LEU A 150 12.02 21.65 9.61
C LEU A 150 10.59 21.21 9.30
N MET A 151 9.67 22.17 9.15
CA MET A 151 8.28 21.88 8.83
C MET A 151 8.12 21.33 7.40
N SER A 152 8.96 21.79 6.47
CA SER A 152 8.96 21.32 5.08
C SER A 152 9.45 19.87 5.01
N VAL A 153 10.55 19.57 5.70
CA VAL A 153 11.07 18.19 5.83
C VAL A 153 10.04 17.28 6.47
N PHE A 154 9.40 17.73 7.55
CA PHE A 154 8.33 16.98 8.19
C PHE A 154 7.16 16.70 7.23
N TYR A 155 6.71 17.71 6.47
CA TYR A 155 5.67 17.52 5.45
C TYR A 155 6.05 16.49 4.39
N TYR A 156 7.26 16.59 3.83
CA TYR A 156 7.73 15.66 2.80
C TYR A 156 7.80 14.21 3.31
N ASN A 157 8.26 14.00 4.53
CA ASN A 157 8.34 12.65 5.11
C ASN A 157 7.00 12.10 5.59
N ALA A 158 6.15 12.94 6.20
CA ALA A 158 4.93 12.52 6.87
C ALA A 158 3.71 12.50 5.95
N PHE A 159 3.51 13.56 5.16
CA PHE A 159 2.21 13.86 4.52
C PHE A 159 2.25 13.90 2.99
N TYR A 160 3.40 14.15 2.37
CA TYR A 160 3.50 14.35 0.92
C TYR A 160 2.92 13.19 0.12
N SER A 161 3.36 11.96 0.37
CA SER A 161 2.91 10.77 -0.39
C SER A 161 1.40 10.59 -0.32
N GLY A 162 0.82 10.70 0.88
CA GLY A 162 -0.63 10.60 1.05
C GLY A 162 -1.40 11.79 0.44
N ASN A 163 -0.86 13.00 0.51
CA ASN A 163 -1.49 14.16 -0.14
C ASN A 163 -1.42 14.08 -1.68
N MET A 164 -0.32 13.57 -2.25
CA MET A 164 -0.22 13.33 -3.69
C MET A 164 -1.19 12.24 -4.15
N LEU A 165 -1.31 11.14 -3.41
CA LEU A 165 -2.29 10.10 -3.71
C LEU A 165 -3.72 10.67 -3.74
N ARG A 166 -4.06 11.51 -2.76
CA ARG A 166 -5.34 12.22 -2.72
C ARG A 166 -5.54 13.11 -3.96
N HIS A 167 -4.53 13.87 -4.35
CA HIS A 167 -4.61 14.75 -5.52
C HIS A 167 -4.82 13.95 -6.81
N ASP A 168 -4.06 12.87 -6.99
CA ASP A 168 -4.17 11.99 -8.15
C ASP A 168 -5.50 11.20 -8.18
N LEU A 169 -6.09 10.87 -7.03
CA LEU A 169 -7.44 10.31 -6.98
C LEU A 169 -8.50 11.37 -7.32
N ASN A 170 -8.36 12.58 -6.79
CA ASN A 170 -9.30 13.68 -7.03
C ASN A 170 -9.30 14.15 -8.49
N SER A 171 -8.22 13.96 -9.25
CA SER A 171 -8.23 14.25 -10.69
C SER A 171 -9.19 13.33 -11.47
N VAL A 172 -9.50 12.15 -10.93
CA VAL A 172 -10.44 11.19 -11.52
C VAL A 172 -11.83 11.31 -10.88
N ILE A 173 -11.91 11.32 -9.55
CA ILE A 173 -13.21 11.24 -8.86
C ILE A 173 -13.84 12.62 -8.59
N GLY A 174 -13.01 13.65 -8.45
CA GLY A 174 -13.42 15.01 -8.04
C GLY A 174 -13.81 15.91 -9.22
N VAL A 175 -14.05 15.34 -10.41
CA VAL A 175 -14.39 16.09 -11.61
C VAL A 175 -15.84 16.58 -11.56
N GLY A 176 -16.05 17.86 -11.88
CA GLY A 176 -17.38 18.47 -11.93
C GLY A 176 -17.96 18.81 -10.56
N LYS A 177 -19.15 18.27 -10.25
CA LYS A 177 -19.86 18.49 -8.96
C LYS A 177 -19.65 17.35 -7.95
N ASN A 178 -18.73 16.43 -8.24
CA ASN A 178 -18.48 15.29 -7.39
C ASN A 178 -17.67 15.66 -6.13
N TRP A 179 -17.85 14.87 -5.07
CA TRP A 179 -17.19 15.13 -3.80
C TRP A 179 -15.69 14.80 -3.87
N SER A 180 -14.84 15.80 -3.62
CA SER A 180 -13.40 15.60 -3.52
C SER A 180 -13.02 15.01 -2.17
N LEU A 181 -12.07 14.07 -2.16
CA LEU A 181 -11.46 13.57 -0.92
C LEU A 181 -10.87 14.73 -0.11
N PRO A 182 -11.17 14.85 1.19
CA PRO A 182 -10.53 15.82 2.08
C PRO A 182 -9.10 15.42 2.46
N PHE A 183 -8.30 16.39 2.91
CA PHE A 183 -6.87 16.20 3.19
C PHE A 183 -6.59 15.28 4.38
N ILE A 184 -7.56 15.12 5.29
CA ILE A 184 -7.41 14.39 6.55
C ILE A 184 -7.36 12.87 6.39
N TRP A 185 -7.85 12.33 5.26
CA TRP A 185 -7.86 10.89 5.01
C TRP A 185 -6.47 10.28 5.00
N ALA A 186 -5.50 10.92 4.34
CA ALA A 186 -4.13 10.42 4.29
C ALA A 186 -3.46 10.35 5.68
N PRO A 187 -3.50 11.40 6.52
CA PRO A 187 -3.08 11.32 7.92
C PRO A 187 -3.83 10.25 8.72
N MET A 188 -5.14 10.10 8.54
CA MET A 188 -5.92 9.08 9.24
C MET A 188 -5.48 7.67 8.86
N LEU A 189 -5.28 7.40 7.56
CA LEU A 189 -4.79 6.10 7.09
C LEU A 189 -3.42 5.79 7.70
N ARG A 190 -2.51 6.77 7.71
CA ARG A 190 -1.14 6.59 8.19
C ARG A 190 -1.04 6.46 9.70
N TYR A 191 -1.60 7.38 10.47
CA TYR A 191 -1.34 7.48 11.92
C TYR A 191 -2.46 6.92 12.79
N VAL A 192 -3.61 6.54 12.22
CA VAL A 192 -4.73 5.95 12.95
C VAL A 192 -4.99 4.53 12.46
N SER A 193 -5.37 4.35 11.18
CA SER A 193 -5.73 3.04 10.64
C SER A 193 -4.55 2.07 10.65
N GLY A 194 -3.37 2.47 10.17
CA GLY A 194 -2.17 1.65 10.19
C GLY A 194 -1.82 1.12 11.60
N PRO A 195 -1.61 2.01 12.60
CA PRO A 195 -1.31 1.57 13.96
C PRO A 195 -2.41 0.69 14.60
N ILE A 196 -3.69 1.00 14.38
CA ILE A 196 -4.79 0.15 14.89
C ILE A 196 -4.73 -1.25 14.28
N LEU A 197 -4.50 -1.35 12.97
CA LEU A 197 -4.35 -2.65 12.28
C LEU A 197 -3.13 -3.41 12.80
N ALA A 198 -2.01 -2.72 13.08
CA ALA A 198 -0.83 -3.35 13.67
C ALA A 198 -1.13 -3.91 15.08
N ILE A 199 -1.90 -3.19 15.89
CA ILE A 199 -2.34 -3.66 17.21
C ILE A 199 -3.24 -4.89 17.06
N ILE A 200 -4.28 -4.82 16.22
CA ILE A 200 -5.20 -5.96 15.98
C ILE A 200 -4.43 -7.19 15.51
N PHE A 201 -3.53 -7.01 14.54
CA PHE A 201 -2.64 -8.06 14.05
C PHE A 201 -1.84 -8.70 15.19
N SER A 202 -1.31 -7.89 16.11
CA SER A 202 -0.55 -8.40 17.25
C SER A 202 -1.39 -9.19 18.25
N LEU A 203 -2.67 -8.86 18.41
CA LEU A 203 -3.58 -9.57 19.31
C LEU A 203 -3.91 -10.98 18.80
N ALA A 204 -3.71 -11.25 17.50
CA ALA A 204 -3.92 -12.59 16.96
C ALA A 204 -2.93 -13.62 17.53
N TYR A 205 -1.69 -13.22 17.86
CA TYR A 205 -0.65 -14.15 18.35
C TYR A 205 -0.94 -14.72 19.75
N PRO A 206 -1.31 -13.94 20.78
CA PRO A 206 -1.77 -14.49 22.05
C PRO A 206 -2.96 -15.44 21.90
N THR A 207 -3.92 -15.13 21.01
CA THR A 207 -5.06 -16.02 20.78
C THR A 207 -4.69 -17.35 20.12
N PHE A 208 -3.55 -17.41 19.42
CA PHE A 208 -3.04 -18.65 18.85
C PHE A 208 -2.42 -19.55 19.93
N GLU A 209 -1.73 -18.97 20.91
CA GLU A 209 -1.12 -19.73 22.01
C GLU A 209 -2.14 -20.54 22.81
N GLU A 210 -3.38 -20.07 22.90
CA GLU A 210 -4.49 -20.76 23.57
C GLU A 210 -4.97 -22.02 22.82
N VAL A 211 -4.90 -22.00 21.49
CA VAL A 211 -5.43 -23.08 20.61
C VAL A 211 -4.34 -23.84 19.86
N LYS A 212 -3.07 -23.63 20.20
CA LYS A 212 -1.91 -24.22 19.50
C LYS A 212 -1.85 -25.75 19.51
N ASN A 213 -2.60 -26.41 20.39
CA ASN A 213 -2.65 -27.86 20.46
C ASN A 213 -3.61 -28.47 19.42
N ASP A 214 -4.43 -27.65 18.76
CA ASP A 214 -5.35 -28.11 17.72
C ASP A 214 -4.65 -28.10 16.35
N PRO A 215 -4.52 -29.26 15.68
CA PRO A 215 -3.87 -29.35 14.37
C PRO A 215 -4.55 -28.49 13.30
N LEU A 216 -5.86 -28.25 13.40
CA LEU A 216 -6.58 -27.41 12.45
C LEU A 216 -6.18 -25.95 12.54
N HIS A 217 -6.07 -25.44 13.76
CA HIS A 217 -5.63 -24.07 13.98
C HIS A 217 -4.16 -23.90 13.58
N ILE A 218 -3.31 -24.91 13.78
CA ILE A 218 -1.93 -24.90 13.27
C ILE A 218 -1.91 -24.76 11.74
N VAL A 219 -2.71 -25.55 11.01
CA VAL A 219 -2.77 -25.47 9.54
C VAL A 219 -3.21 -24.09 9.08
N GLY A 220 -4.29 -23.54 9.64
CA GLY A 220 -4.75 -22.19 9.26
C GLY A 220 -3.73 -21.10 9.58
N PHE A 221 -3.02 -21.21 10.71
CA PHE A 221 -1.95 -20.28 11.09
C PHE A 221 -0.77 -20.34 10.13
N ILE A 222 -0.36 -21.54 9.68
CA ILE A 222 0.68 -21.73 8.67
C ILE A 222 0.26 -21.10 7.34
N VAL A 223 -0.96 -21.37 6.87
CA VAL A 223 -1.48 -20.81 5.61
C VAL A 223 -1.49 -19.28 5.66
N ALA A 224 -1.93 -18.68 6.77
CA ALA A 224 -1.89 -17.24 6.95
C ALA A 224 -0.44 -16.69 6.88
N HIS A 225 0.53 -17.36 7.52
CA HIS A 225 1.94 -16.94 7.46
C HIS A 225 2.57 -17.13 6.09
N CYS A 226 2.18 -18.16 5.33
CA CYS A 226 2.59 -18.31 3.94
C CYS A 226 2.13 -17.11 3.09
N LEU A 227 0.92 -16.59 3.33
CA LEU A 227 0.43 -15.39 2.67
C LEU A 227 1.26 -14.15 3.04
N LEU A 228 1.60 -13.98 4.32
CA LEU A 228 2.48 -12.90 4.77
C LEU A 228 3.85 -12.97 4.10
N LEU A 229 4.46 -14.16 4.09
CA LEU A 229 5.74 -14.40 3.43
C LEU A 229 5.68 -14.06 1.94
N TRP A 230 4.58 -14.42 1.26
CA TRP A 230 4.39 -14.09 -0.14
C TRP A 230 4.38 -12.57 -0.39
N ILE A 231 3.73 -11.80 0.48
CA ILE A 231 3.70 -10.34 0.40
C ILE A 231 5.11 -9.76 0.63
N VAL A 232 5.84 -10.25 1.62
CA VAL A 232 7.21 -9.79 1.91
C VAL A 232 8.17 -10.14 0.77
N ILE A 233 8.10 -11.35 0.22
CA ILE A 233 8.88 -11.77 -0.96
C ILE A 233 8.57 -10.84 -2.13
N GLY A 234 7.28 -10.57 -2.35
CA GLY A 234 6.83 -9.64 -3.38
C GLY A 234 7.39 -8.23 -3.22
N TYR A 235 7.53 -7.78 -1.98
CA TYR A 235 8.12 -6.48 -1.64
C TYR A 235 9.64 -6.43 -1.85
N ILE A 236 10.36 -7.50 -1.51
CA ILE A 236 11.82 -7.60 -1.68
C ILE A 236 12.20 -7.77 -3.16
N PHE A 237 11.42 -8.56 -3.90
CA PHE A 237 11.67 -8.88 -5.30
C PHE A 237 10.52 -8.39 -6.21
N PRO A 238 10.28 -7.06 -6.30
CA PRO A 238 9.16 -6.52 -7.06
C PRO A 238 9.23 -6.88 -8.55
N ARG A 239 10.44 -7.07 -9.09
CA ARG A 239 10.67 -7.47 -10.49
C ARG A 239 10.14 -8.87 -10.82
N TRP A 240 9.92 -9.74 -9.83
CA TRP A 240 9.29 -11.04 -10.10
C TRP A 240 7.85 -10.89 -10.58
N PHE A 241 7.18 -9.80 -10.22
CA PHE A 241 5.83 -9.51 -10.71
C PHE A 241 5.80 -8.93 -12.13
N ASP A 242 6.94 -8.66 -12.77
CA ASP A 242 6.99 -8.20 -14.16
C ASP A 242 6.33 -9.21 -15.12
N VAL A 243 6.26 -10.49 -14.75
CA VAL A 243 5.54 -11.54 -15.50
C VAL A 243 4.04 -11.27 -15.57
N PHE A 244 3.46 -10.61 -14.56
CA PHE A 244 2.04 -10.26 -14.51
C PHE A 244 1.74 -8.89 -15.12
N ILE A 245 2.77 -8.09 -15.44
CA ILE A 245 2.60 -6.74 -16.00
C ILE A 245 2.81 -6.78 -17.52
N ALA A 246 1.87 -6.22 -18.27
CA ALA A 246 1.99 -6.04 -19.71
C ALA A 246 3.30 -5.33 -20.08
N HIS A 247 4.00 -5.82 -21.11
CA HIS A 247 5.36 -5.35 -21.42
C HIS A 247 5.43 -3.84 -21.67
N GLU A 248 4.40 -3.28 -22.32
CA GLU A 248 4.24 -1.85 -22.56
C GLU A 248 4.15 -0.99 -21.29
N ARG A 249 3.72 -1.56 -20.16
CA ARG A 249 3.45 -0.84 -18.89
C ARG A 249 4.47 -1.11 -17.79
N ARG A 250 5.49 -1.92 -18.06
CA ARG A 250 6.52 -2.29 -17.07
C ARG A 250 7.36 -1.11 -16.60
N GLU A 251 7.37 -0.01 -17.35
CA GLU A 251 8.14 1.18 -17.04
C GLU A 251 7.27 2.35 -16.57
N ASP A 252 5.95 2.16 -16.43
CA ASP A 252 5.01 3.18 -15.92
C ASP A 252 5.39 3.70 -14.52
N TRP A 253 6.16 2.92 -13.76
CA TRP A 253 6.65 3.28 -12.44
C TRP A 253 7.88 4.23 -12.49
N LYS A 254 8.61 4.31 -13.62
CA LYS A 254 9.73 5.24 -13.83
C LYS A 254 9.20 6.63 -14.17
N GLN A 255 8.61 7.28 -13.17
CA GLN A 255 8.08 8.62 -13.34
C GLN A 255 9.21 9.67 -13.32
N PRO A 256 9.11 10.73 -14.15
CA PRO A 256 10.03 11.85 -14.07
C PRO A 256 9.92 12.50 -12.70
N TYR A 257 11.06 12.92 -12.17
CA TYR A 257 11.12 13.63 -10.89
C TYR A 257 10.39 14.97 -11.00
N ALA A 258 9.19 15.04 -10.42
CA ALA A 258 8.24 16.13 -10.61
C ALA A 258 7.50 16.43 -9.30
N PRO A 259 8.20 16.89 -8.25
CA PRO A 259 7.61 17.09 -6.93
C PRO A 259 6.46 18.11 -6.96
N ASN A 260 5.34 17.77 -6.34
CA ASN A 260 4.10 18.57 -6.29
C ASN A 260 3.35 18.77 -7.63
N ILE A 261 3.69 18.04 -8.68
CA ILE A 261 2.95 18.04 -9.95
C ILE A 261 1.97 16.86 -9.97
N MET A 262 0.73 17.08 -10.39
CA MET A 262 -0.30 16.04 -10.48
C MET A 262 -0.03 15.04 -11.61
N ARG A 263 -0.49 13.81 -11.43
CA ARG A 263 -0.42 12.78 -12.46
C ARG A 263 -1.30 13.17 -13.67
N GLY A 264 -0.75 13.07 -14.87
CA GLY A 264 -1.43 13.39 -16.13
C GLY A 264 -1.16 14.78 -16.72
N THR A 265 -0.53 15.69 -15.98
CA THR A 265 -0.13 17.01 -16.54
C THR A 265 1.06 16.91 -17.52
N THR A 266 1.89 15.87 -17.41
CA THR A 266 3.05 15.67 -18.29
C THR A 266 2.69 14.85 -19.54
N ASP A 267 1.84 13.82 -19.40
CA ASP A 267 1.46 12.94 -20.53
C ASP A 267 0.18 13.42 -21.25
N GLY A 268 -0.74 14.09 -20.54
CA GLY A 268 -2.00 14.62 -21.10
C GLY A 268 -1.82 15.88 -21.95
N GLN A 269 -0.66 16.53 -21.86
CA GLN A 269 -0.34 17.71 -22.66
C GLN A 269 0.25 17.34 -24.04
N GLU A 270 0.77 16.12 -24.21
CA GLU A 270 1.22 15.61 -25.51
C GLU A 270 0.08 15.05 -26.35
N ILE A 271 -0.94 14.42 -25.75
CA ILE A 271 -2.08 13.87 -26.49
C ILE A 271 -3.00 15.01 -26.99
N GLY A 272 -3.27 16.03 -26.16
CA GLY A 272 -4.13 17.16 -26.54
C GLY A 272 -3.51 18.11 -27.57
N ASN A 273 -2.19 18.26 -27.59
CA ASN A 273 -1.51 19.12 -28.58
C ASN A 273 -1.39 18.44 -29.95
N ASN A 274 -1.29 17.11 -30.00
CA ASN A 274 -1.25 16.37 -31.26
C ASN A 274 -2.62 16.30 -31.95
N GLU A 275 -3.72 16.19 -31.22
CA GLU A 275 -5.07 16.25 -31.82
C GLU A 275 -5.44 17.66 -32.31
N ALA A 276 -5.04 18.70 -31.56
CA ALA A 276 -5.28 20.09 -31.97
C ALA A 276 -4.47 20.48 -33.24
N ALA A 277 -3.22 20.02 -33.35
CA ALA A 277 -2.36 20.29 -34.51
C ALA A 277 -2.82 19.57 -35.79
N VAL A 278 -3.43 18.38 -35.67
CA VAL A 278 -3.99 17.65 -36.81
C VAL A 278 -5.29 18.29 -37.30
N SER A 279 -6.10 18.89 -36.41
CA SER A 279 -7.34 19.59 -36.78
C SER A 279 -7.12 20.93 -37.50
N SER A 280 -5.99 21.59 -37.27
CA SER A 280 -5.67 22.88 -37.93
C SER A 280 -5.01 22.73 -39.31
N GLY A 281 -4.61 21.51 -39.71
CA GLY A 281 -3.88 21.25 -40.96
C GLY A 281 -4.74 20.89 -42.16
N THR A 282 -6.06 20.69 -41.99
CA THR A 282 -6.95 20.14 -43.04
C THR A 282 -7.90 21.16 -43.68
N SER A 283 -7.81 22.45 -43.36
CA SER A 283 -8.69 23.50 -43.92
C SER A 283 -8.02 24.45 -44.93
N SER A 284 -6.91 24.06 -45.56
CA SER A 284 -6.37 24.79 -46.71
C SER A 284 -5.79 23.86 -47.75
N LYS A 285 -6.61 23.42 -48.70
CA LYS A 285 -6.29 23.22 -50.12
C LYS A 285 -7.52 22.66 -50.85
N GLU A 286 -8.03 23.51 -51.74
CA GLU A 286 -8.96 23.27 -52.87
C GLU A 286 -10.38 22.77 -52.57
#